data_AF-A0A7S4D6X6-F1
#
_entry.id   AF-A0A7S4D6X6-F1
#
_cell.length_a   1.000
_cell.length_b   1.000
_cell.length_c   1.000
_cell.angle_alpha   90.00
_cell.angle_beta   90.00
_cell.angle_gamma   90.00
#
_symmetry.space_group_name_H-M   'P 1'
#
loop_
_entity.id
_entity.type
_entity.pdbx_description
1 polymer ?
#
loop_
_entity_poly.entity_id
_entity_poly.type
_entity_poly.pdbx_seq_one_letter_code
_entity_poly.pdbx_strand_id
1 'polypeptide(L)'
;RERRWYDEHREQILRGGDEADGDHDFVPNIFPFFDTSCYSGYGDDGKGFYTVYAAVFEEINDKERTAFDAANPRGLFEARPPLGGAGAAWAVVEAFYSAWQSFNTNLSFSWEDKWDETDAPDRRVRRAMEKENKSARSQKRKEYQDQVRALVDFCKRRDKRVVLRQKEMRQAKENK
;
A
#
# COMPACT_ATOMS: atom_id res chain seq x y z
N ARG A 1 -18.19 8.06 4.96
CA ARG A 1 -17.70 6.74 4.49
C ARG A 1 -16.21 6.55 4.80
N GLU A 2 -15.32 7.50 4.50
CA GLU A 2 -13.88 7.42 4.87
C GLU A 2 -13.61 7.31 6.37
N ARG A 3 -14.29 8.13 7.19
CA ARG A 3 -14.19 8.05 8.65
C ARG A 3 -14.64 6.70 9.21
N ARG A 4 -15.56 6.00 8.52
CA ARG A 4 -15.98 4.65 8.95
C ARG A 4 -14.93 3.58 8.68
N TRP A 5 -14.24 3.65 7.53
CA TRP A 5 -13.12 2.74 7.26
C TRP A 5 -11.96 3.02 8.23
N TYR A 6 -11.66 4.30 8.47
CA TYR A 6 -10.70 4.72 9.48
C TYR A 6 -11.10 4.20 10.86
N ASP A 7 -12.32 4.45 11.33
CA ASP A 7 -12.79 4.00 12.65
C ASP A 7 -12.87 2.45 12.74
N GLU A 8 -13.23 1.74 11.67
CA GLU A 8 -13.28 0.26 11.62
C GLU A 8 -11.90 -0.40 11.61
N HIS A 9 -10.91 0.20 10.94
CA HIS A 9 -9.58 -0.39 10.77
C HIS A 9 -8.54 0.23 11.74
N ARG A 10 -8.89 1.32 12.43
CA ARG A 10 -8.03 2.01 13.39
C ARG A 10 -7.54 1.10 14.50
N GLU A 11 -8.38 0.24 15.06
CA GLU A 11 -7.95 -0.69 16.13
C GLU A 11 -7.02 -1.80 15.60
N GLN A 12 -7.25 -2.30 14.38
CA GLN A 12 -6.38 -3.32 13.76
C GLN A 12 -5.01 -2.76 13.41
N ILE A 13 -4.96 -1.48 13.04
CA ILE A 13 -3.73 -0.77 12.69
C ILE A 13 -3.00 -0.31 13.96
N LEU A 14 -3.71 0.13 15.00
CA LEU A 14 -3.12 0.51 16.30
C LEU A 14 -2.64 -0.69 17.12
N ARG A 15 -3.34 -1.85 17.06
CA ARG A 15 -2.84 -3.09 17.67
C ARG A 15 -1.55 -3.58 17.02
N GLY A 16 -1.33 -3.26 15.74
CA GLY A 16 -0.03 -3.46 15.09
C GLY A 16 1.08 -2.51 15.60
N GLY A 17 0.81 -1.64 16.58
CA GLY A 17 1.78 -0.70 17.17
C GLY A 17 2.07 -0.90 18.66
N ASP A 18 1.40 -1.83 19.36
CA ASP A 18 1.56 -2.02 20.82
C ASP A 18 2.24 -3.35 21.22
N GLU A 19 2.62 -4.22 20.26
CA GLU A 19 3.44 -5.40 20.54
C GLU A 19 4.91 -5.11 20.21
N ALA A 20 5.68 -4.87 21.28
CA ALA A 20 7.12 -4.69 21.22
C ALA A 20 7.82 -5.98 20.75
N ASP A 21 8.22 -6.07 19.49
CA ASP A 21 9.48 -6.69 19.01
C ASP A 21 9.56 -6.70 17.47
N GLY A 22 10.62 -6.11 16.90
CA GLY A 22 11.22 -6.48 15.60
C GLY A 22 10.45 -6.41 14.26
N ASP A 23 9.12 -6.29 14.24
CA ASP A 23 8.31 -6.59 13.03
C ASP A 23 8.01 -5.36 12.14
N HIS A 24 8.37 -4.16 12.60
CA HIS A 24 8.12 -2.89 11.90
C HIS A 24 8.94 -2.66 10.63
N ASP A 25 9.95 -3.49 10.35
CA ASP A 25 10.84 -3.26 9.22
C ASP A 25 10.27 -3.74 7.88
N PHE A 26 9.29 -4.65 7.87
CA PHE A 26 8.81 -5.27 6.63
C PHE A 26 7.66 -4.52 5.97
N VAL A 27 6.75 -3.92 6.75
CA VAL A 27 5.54 -3.25 6.25
C VAL A 27 5.61 -1.75 6.58
N PRO A 28 5.60 -0.84 5.57
CA PRO A 28 5.57 0.60 5.83
C PRO A 28 4.33 1.02 6.63
N ASN A 29 4.54 1.89 7.64
CA ASN A 29 3.42 2.46 8.38
C ASN A 29 2.74 3.58 7.57
N ILE A 30 1.72 3.20 6.80
CA ILE A 30 0.98 4.13 5.94
C ILE A 30 -0.19 4.84 6.63
N PHE A 31 -0.48 4.53 7.88
CA PHE A 31 -1.67 5.03 8.58
C PHE A 31 -1.72 6.57 8.74
N PRO A 32 -0.62 7.25 9.09
CA PRO A 32 -0.62 8.72 9.24
C PRO A 32 -1.03 9.46 7.96
N PHE A 33 -0.92 8.79 6.81
CA PHE A 33 -1.16 9.39 5.49
C PHE A 33 -2.62 9.29 5.02
N PHE A 34 -3.51 8.73 5.85
CA PHE A 34 -4.97 8.79 5.66
C PHE A 34 -5.61 10.06 6.22
N ASP A 35 -4.81 10.96 6.80
CA ASP A 35 -5.27 12.26 7.29
C ASP A 35 -4.71 13.40 6.43
N THR A 36 -5.51 14.43 6.20
CA THR A 36 -5.06 15.61 5.42
C THR A 36 -4.03 16.46 6.14
N SER A 37 -3.80 16.24 7.44
CA SER A 37 -2.77 16.93 8.23
C SER A 37 -1.34 16.48 7.89
N CYS A 38 -1.16 15.37 7.16
CA CYS A 38 0.17 14.91 6.77
C CYS A 38 0.82 15.75 5.66
N TYR A 39 0.08 16.63 4.99
CA TYR A 39 0.60 17.51 3.94
C TYR A 39 0.03 18.93 4.04
N SER A 40 0.73 19.89 3.44
CA SER A 40 0.41 21.31 3.41
C SER A 40 0.51 21.82 1.98
N GLY A 41 -0.64 22.06 1.35
CA GLY A 41 -0.69 22.57 -0.02
C GLY A 41 -0.40 21.50 -1.08
N TYR A 42 -0.31 21.96 -2.33
CA TYR A 42 -0.12 21.15 -3.52
C TYR A 42 1.07 21.64 -4.33
N GLY A 43 2.08 22.17 -3.66
CA GLY A 43 3.38 22.46 -4.27
C GLY A 43 4.26 21.22 -4.29
N ASP A 44 5.43 21.39 -4.89
CA ASP A 44 6.56 20.44 -4.81
C ASP A 44 7.52 20.85 -3.67
N ASP A 45 7.03 21.61 -2.69
CA ASP A 45 7.76 21.95 -1.47
C ASP A 45 7.85 20.73 -0.54
N GLY A 46 8.75 20.77 0.44
CA GLY A 46 9.03 19.62 1.32
C GLY A 46 7.82 19.08 2.10
N LYS A 47 6.72 19.83 2.19
CA LYS A 47 5.48 19.41 2.86
C LYS A 47 4.27 19.35 1.92
N GLY A 48 4.46 19.58 0.63
CA GLY A 48 3.39 19.54 -0.36
C GLY A 48 2.85 18.12 -0.56
N PHE A 49 1.60 18.02 -1.01
CA PHE A 49 0.92 16.75 -1.31
C PHE A 49 1.79 15.80 -2.14
N TYR A 50 2.40 16.29 -3.23
CA TYR A 50 3.15 15.44 -4.15
C TYR A 50 4.44 14.92 -3.53
N THR A 51 5.15 15.74 -2.75
CA THR A 51 6.36 15.33 -2.05
C THR A 51 6.08 14.30 -0.98
N VAL A 52 5.06 14.54 -0.14
CA VAL A 52 4.68 13.63 0.95
C VAL A 52 4.27 12.27 0.41
N TYR A 53 3.34 12.23 -0.54
CA TYR A 53 2.87 10.95 -1.06
C TYR A 53 3.88 10.27 -1.99
N ALA A 54 4.72 11.02 -2.72
CA ALA A 54 5.81 10.40 -3.49
C ALA A 54 6.75 9.61 -2.57
N ALA A 55 7.16 10.18 -1.43
CA ALA A 55 8.01 9.50 -0.47
C ALA A 55 7.36 8.22 0.09
N VAL A 56 6.07 8.27 0.42
CA VAL A 56 5.34 7.09 0.93
C VAL A 56 5.30 5.96 -0.10
N PHE A 57 4.98 6.28 -1.35
CA PHE A 57 4.91 5.26 -2.41
C PHE A 57 6.30 4.75 -2.84
N GLU A 58 7.34 5.58 -2.71
CA GLU A 58 8.72 5.17 -2.89
C GLU A 58 9.15 4.19 -1.78
N GLU A 59 8.83 4.49 -0.52
CA GLU A 59 9.08 3.58 0.60
C GLU A 59 8.39 2.22 0.41
N ILE A 60 7.13 2.21 -0.04
CA ILE A 60 6.43 0.97 -0.38
C ILE A 60 7.19 0.22 -1.49
N ASN A 61 7.59 0.90 -2.57
CA ASN A 61 8.36 0.27 -3.65
C ASN A 61 9.69 -0.33 -3.18
N ASP A 62 10.38 0.32 -2.23
CA ASP A 62 11.64 -0.17 -1.70
C ASP A 62 11.46 -1.43 -0.86
N LYS A 63 10.45 -1.48 0.02
CA LYS A 63 10.11 -2.71 0.75
C LYS A 63 9.71 -3.84 -0.20
N GLU A 64 8.94 -3.51 -1.24
CA GLU A 64 8.54 -4.46 -2.28
C GLU A 64 9.73 -5.01 -3.07
N ARG A 65 10.73 -4.16 -3.37
CA ARG A 65 11.99 -4.56 -4.01
C ARG A 65 12.77 -5.50 -3.12
N THR A 66 12.98 -5.16 -1.84
CA THR A 66 13.71 -6.00 -0.90
C THR A 66 13.08 -7.40 -0.80
N ALA A 67 11.75 -7.47 -0.72
CA ALA A 67 11.05 -8.75 -0.67
C ALA A 67 11.11 -9.52 -1.99
N PHE A 68 11.02 -8.83 -3.13
CA PHE A 68 11.21 -9.45 -4.44
C PHE A 68 12.61 -10.04 -4.59
N ASP A 69 13.65 -9.30 -4.25
CA ASP A 69 15.05 -9.74 -4.37
C ASP A 69 15.33 -10.94 -3.46
N ALA A 70 14.76 -10.96 -2.26
CA ALA A 70 14.85 -12.10 -1.34
C ALA A 70 14.19 -13.37 -1.91
N ALA A 71 13.02 -13.23 -2.56
CA ALA A 71 12.28 -14.35 -3.16
C ALA A 71 12.83 -14.77 -4.54
N ASN A 72 13.44 -13.84 -5.27
CA ASN A 72 13.90 -14.04 -6.64
C ASN A 72 15.22 -13.29 -6.91
N PRO A 73 16.36 -13.78 -6.39
CA PRO A 73 17.66 -13.07 -6.47
C PRO A 73 18.20 -12.84 -7.89
N ARG A 74 17.63 -13.52 -8.89
CA ARG A 74 18.00 -13.38 -10.31
C ARG A 74 16.91 -12.69 -11.14
N GLY A 75 15.80 -12.31 -10.51
CA GLY A 75 14.72 -11.59 -11.16
C GLY A 75 15.07 -10.14 -11.41
N LEU A 76 14.32 -9.51 -12.31
CA LEU A 76 14.34 -8.06 -12.48
C LEU A 76 13.10 -7.47 -11.80
N PHE A 77 13.30 -6.68 -10.76
CA PHE A 77 12.21 -5.97 -10.11
C PHE A 77 11.73 -4.79 -10.97
N GLU A 78 10.47 -4.83 -11.37
CA GLU A 78 9.80 -3.72 -12.04
C GLU A 78 9.16 -2.80 -11.00
N ALA A 79 9.84 -1.69 -10.71
CA ALA A 79 9.31 -0.68 -9.81
C ALA A 79 8.03 -0.06 -10.39
N ARG A 80 7.04 0.19 -9.52
CA ARG A 80 5.83 0.88 -9.93
C ARG A 80 6.14 2.33 -10.29
N PRO A 81 5.41 2.93 -11.26
CA PRO A 81 5.64 4.31 -11.65
C PRO A 81 5.58 5.26 -10.45
N PRO A 82 6.39 6.34 -10.45
CA PRO A 82 6.36 7.36 -9.39
C PRO A 82 5.13 8.28 -9.54
N LEU A 83 4.73 8.92 -8.44
CA LEU A 83 3.59 9.86 -8.42
C LEU A 83 3.82 11.10 -9.29
N GLY A 84 5.08 11.52 -9.42
CA GLY A 84 5.48 12.77 -10.06
C GLY A 84 5.07 14.02 -9.27
N GLY A 85 5.60 15.18 -9.67
CA GLY A 85 5.30 16.47 -9.05
C GLY A 85 4.03 17.16 -9.57
N ALA A 86 3.80 18.38 -9.13
CA ALA A 86 2.63 19.19 -9.46
C ALA A 86 2.46 19.41 -10.98
N GLY A 87 3.58 19.55 -11.70
CA GLY A 87 3.62 19.75 -13.15
C GLY A 87 3.71 18.48 -14.00
N ALA A 88 3.55 17.29 -13.41
CA ALA A 88 3.69 16.04 -14.16
C ALA A 88 2.65 15.91 -15.29
N ALA A 89 3.10 15.42 -16.45
CA ALA A 89 2.22 15.15 -17.58
C ALA A 89 1.14 14.12 -17.22
N TRP A 90 -0.05 14.24 -17.82
CA TRP A 90 -1.18 13.34 -17.53
C TRP A 90 -0.83 11.85 -17.70
N ALA A 91 -0.02 11.50 -18.70
CA ALA A 91 0.43 10.13 -18.92
C ALA A 91 1.17 9.53 -17.71
N VAL A 92 1.97 10.33 -17.00
CA VAL A 92 2.67 9.91 -15.77
C VAL A 92 1.67 9.69 -14.64
N VAL A 93 0.74 10.61 -14.46
CA VAL A 93 -0.32 10.54 -13.43
C VAL A 93 -1.21 9.32 -13.66
N GLU A 94 -1.60 9.06 -14.91
CA GLU A 94 -2.42 7.92 -15.30
C GLU A 94 -1.69 6.59 -15.09
N ALA A 95 -0.42 6.50 -15.52
CA ALA A 95 0.40 5.31 -15.30
C ALA A 95 0.57 4.99 -13.82
N PHE A 96 0.82 6.01 -12.98
CA PHE A 96 0.87 5.88 -11.52
C PHE A 96 -0.43 5.26 -10.99
N TYR A 97 -1.58 5.92 -11.17
CA TYR A 97 -2.82 5.43 -10.55
C TYR A 97 -3.25 4.07 -11.12
N SER A 98 -2.99 3.78 -12.40
CA SER A 98 -3.30 2.48 -12.98
C SER A 98 -2.53 1.33 -12.33
N ALA A 99 -1.21 1.51 -12.15
CA ALA A 99 -0.35 0.50 -11.53
C ALA A 99 -0.64 0.33 -10.04
N TRP A 100 -0.87 1.44 -9.32
CA TRP A 100 -1.05 1.42 -7.87
C TRP A 100 -2.46 0.98 -7.44
N GLN A 101 -3.51 1.23 -8.23
CA GLN A 101 -4.84 0.69 -7.93
C GLN A 101 -4.91 -0.83 -8.06
N SER A 102 -4.01 -1.44 -8.84
CA SER A 102 -3.86 -2.89 -8.97
C SER A 102 -2.72 -3.45 -8.11
N PHE A 103 -2.33 -2.73 -7.05
CA PHE A 103 -1.21 -3.11 -6.17
C PHE A 103 -1.29 -4.56 -5.68
N ASN A 104 -0.15 -5.24 -5.71
CA ASN A 104 0.05 -6.58 -5.18
C ASN A 104 1.44 -6.65 -4.55
N THR A 105 1.53 -7.27 -3.38
CA THR A 105 2.74 -7.28 -2.57
C THR A 105 3.57 -8.53 -2.79
N ASN A 106 4.89 -8.36 -2.84
CA ASN A 106 5.92 -9.40 -2.85
C ASN A 106 6.29 -9.88 -1.44
N LEU A 107 5.84 -9.19 -0.39
CA LEU A 107 6.08 -9.59 1.00
C LEU A 107 5.60 -11.03 1.23
N SER A 108 6.39 -11.84 1.95
CA SER A 108 6.04 -13.25 2.22
C SER A 108 4.95 -13.40 3.28
N PHE A 109 4.91 -12.48 4.25
CA PHE A 109 4.18 -12.58 5.51
C PHE A 109 4.55 -13.82 6.32
N SER A 110 5.74 -14.40 6.15
CA SER A 110 6.17 -15.60 6.89
C SER A 110 6.24 -15.39 8.41
N TRP A 111 6.40 -14.15 8.86
CA TRP A 111 6.36 -13.79 10.28
C TRP A 111 4.96 -13.93 10.91
N GLU A 112 3.91 -14.06 10.10
CA GLU A 112 2.54 -14.30 10.57
C GLU A 112 2.22 -15.80 10.77
N ASP A 113 3.20 -16.68 10.53
CA ASP A 113 3.05 -18.11 10.78
C ASP A 113 2.94 -18.36 12.30
N LYS A 114 1.86 -19.02 12.72
CA LYS A 114 1.55 -19.27 14.14
C LYS A 114 2.19 -20.56 14.68
N TRP A 115 2.55 -21.46 13.77
CA TRP A 115 3.01 -22.80 14.09
C TRP A 115 4.32 -23.07 13.36
N ASP A 116 5.29 -23.67 14.08
CA ASP A 116 6.41 -24.34 13.43
C ASP A 116 5.94 -25.72 12.93
N GLU A 117 5.96 -25.91 11.62
CA GLU A 117 5.50 -27.14 10.97
C GLU A 117 6.38 -28.36 11.32
N THR A 118 7.61 -28.13 11.82
CA THR A 118 8.54 -29.18 12.23
C THR A 118 8.16 -29.83 13.56
N ASP A 119 7.40 -29.14 14.39
CA ASP A 119 6.89 -29.63 15.68
C ASP A 119 5.69 -30.59 15.54
N ALA A 120 5.20 -30.79 14.32
CA ALA A 120 4.02 -31.60 14.08
C ALA A 120 4.26 -33.10 14.42
N PRO A 121 3.43 -33.71 15.31
CA PRO A 121 3.59 -35.11 15.72
C PRO A 121 3.21 -36.11 14.62
N ASP A 122 2.37 -35.70 13.65
CA ASP A 122 1.99 -36.51 12.52
C ASP A 122 1.67 -35.67 11.27
N ARG A 123 1.52 -36.33 10.12
CA ARG A 123 1.21 -35.70 8.83
C ARG A 123 -0.11 -34.93 8.83
N ARG A 124 -1.11 -35.38 9.60
CA ARG A 124 -2.43 -34.73 9.65
C ARG A 124 -2.34 -33.43 10.42
N VAL A 125 -1.60 -33.41 11.54
CA VAL A 125 -1.35 -32.20 12.32
C VAL A 125 -0.51 -31.21 11.52
N ARG A 126 0.55 -31.66 10.83
CA ARG A 126 1.36 -30.78 9.98
C ARG A 126 0.54 -30.07 8.92
N ARG A 127 -0.36 -30.80 8.24
CA ARG A 127 -1.28 -30.21 7.25
C ARG A 127 -2.25 -29.19 7.85
N ALA A 128 -2.67 -29.40 9.09
CA ALA A 128 -3.54 -28.45 9.78
C ALA A 128 -2.76 -27.16 10.12
N MET A 129 -1.52 -27.30 10.61
CA MET A 129 -0.59 -26.20 10.86
C MET A 129 -0.30 -25.40 9.58
N GLU A 130 0.14 -26.07 8.50
CA GLU A 130 0.37 -25.49 7.17
C GLU A 130 -0.85 -24.69 6.67
N LYS A 131 -2.05 -25.23 6.87
CA LYS A 131 -3.30 -24.59 6.46
C LYS A 131 -3.58 -23.32 7.27
N GLU A 132 -3.37 -23.36 8.59
CA GLU A 132 -3.57 -22.19 9.44
C GLU A 132 -2.55 -21.09 9.14
N ASN A 133 -1.27 -21.45 9.01
CA ASN A 133 -0.19 -20.56 8.58
C ASN A 133 -0.54 -19.87 7.25
N LYS A 134 -0.90 -20.66 6.23
CA LYS A 134 -1.32 -20.12 4.93
C LYS A 134 -2.52 -19.17 5.06
N SER A 135 -3.47 -19.48 5.93
CA SER A 135 -4.66 -18.64 6.18
C SER A 135 -4.27 -17.31 6.84
N ALA A 136 -3.41 -17.34 7.87
CA ALA A 136 -2.92 -16.15 8.55
C ALA A 136 -2.17 -15.22 7.58
N ARG A 137 -1.23 -15.79 6.81
CA ARG A 137 -0.49 -15.05 5.77
C ARG A 137 -1.40 -14.44 4.71
N SER A 138 -2.39 -15.20 4.24
CA SER A 138 -3.33 -14.71 3.22
C SER A 138 -4.20 -13.58 3.74
N GLN A 139 -4.64 -13.65 4.99
CA GLN A 139 -5.43 -12.60 5.63
C GLN A 139 -4.62 -11.31 5.76
N LYS A 140 -3.40 -11.38 6.29
CA LYS A 140 -2.50 -10.23 6.47
C LYS A 140 -2.06 -9.60 5.15
N ARG A 141 -1.75 -10.44 4.15
CA ARG A 141 -1.49 -9.98 2.78
C ARG A 141 -2.66 -9.19 2.23
N LYS A 142 -3.88 -9.69 2.40
CA LYS A 142 -5.08 -9.02 1.92
C LYS A 142 -5.29 -7.68 2.64
N GLU A 143 -5.15 -7.65 3.95
CA GLU A 143 -5.26 -6.43 4.76
C GLU A 143 -4.28 -5.36 4.28
N TYR A 144 -2.99 -5.68 4.14
CA TYR A 144 -1.99 -4.73 3.66
C TYR A 144 -2.29 -4.23 2.24
N GLN A 145 -2.63 -5.13 1.32
CA GLN A 145 -2.97 -4.75 -0.05
C GLN A 145 -4.20 -3.83 -0.10
N ASP A 146 -5.24 -4.12 0.69
CA ASP A 146 -6.45 -3.32 0.74
C ASP A 146 -6.18 -1.93 1.36
N GLN A 147 -5.30 -1.85 2.36
CA GLN A 147 -4.84 -0.57 2.92
C GLN A 147 -4.07 0.26 1.87
N VAL A 148 -3.11 -0.32 1.14
CA VAL A 148 -2.38 0.41 0.08
C VAL A 148 -3.34 0.89 -1.00
N ARG A 149 -4.26 0.05 -1.47
CA ARG A 149 -5.28 0.45 -2.48
C ARG A 149 -6.20 1.56 -1.95
N ALA A 150 -6.59 1.50 -0.67
CA ALA A 150 -7.38 2.54 -0.04
C ALA A 150 -6.62 3.88 0.03
N LEU A 151 -5.31 3.84 0.31
CA LEU A 151 -4.44 5.03 0.28
C LEU A 151 -4.37 5.62 -1.13
N VAL A 152 -4.23 4.77 -2.15
CA VAL A 152 -4.21 5.20 -3.56
C VAL A 152 -5.51 5.92 -3.92
N ASP A 153 -6.66 5.35 -3.54
CA ASP A 153 -7.97 5.98 -3.76
C ASP A 153 -8.17 7.26 -2.94
N PHE A 154 -7.58 7.33 -1.74
CA PHE A 154 -7.54 8.55 -0.93
C PHE A 154 -6.77 9.67 -1.65
N CYS A 155 -5.60 9.36 -2.17
CA CYS A 155 -4.75 10.28 -2.94
C CYS A 155 -5.44 10.73 -4.22
N LYS A 156 -5.97 9.78 -5.01
CA LYS A 156 -6.60 10.04 -6.32
C LYS A 156 -7.76 11.03 -6.23
N ARG A 157 -8.53 10.98 -5.15
CA ARG A 157 -9.66 11.90 -4.91
C ARG A 157 -9.23 13.32 -4.53
N ARG A 158 -7.99 13.49 -4.06
CA ARG A 158 -7.45 14.77 -3.57
C ARG A 158 -6.43 15.40 -4.52
N ASP A 159 -5.86 14.61 -5.42
CA ASP A 159 -4.90 15.07 -6.43
C ASP A 159 -5.53 16.09 -7.38
N LYS A 160 -4.97 17.31 -7.39
CA LYS A 160 -5.49 18.42 -8.20
C LYS A 160 -5.40 18.15 -9.69
N ARG A 161 -4.39 17.38 -10.14
CA ARG A 161 -4.20 17.00 -11.54
C ARG A 161 -5.35 16.11 -12.00
N VAL A 162 -5.76 15.17 -11.15
CA VAL A 162 -6.90 14.26 -11.41
C VAL A 162 -8.22 15.01 -11.38
N VAL A 163 -8.44 15.87 -10.39
CA VAL A 163 -9.67 16.66 -10.27
C VAL A 163 -9.86 17.58 -11.49
N LEU A 164 -8.78 18.24 -11.93
CA LEU A 164 -8.81 19.09 -13.12
C LEU A 164 -9.20 18.28 -14.37
N ARG A 165 -8.53 17.14 -14.59
CA ARG A 165 -8.83 16.27 -15.74
C ARG A 165 -10.27 15.76 -15.74
N GLN A 166 -10.79 15.37 -14.58
CA GLN A 166 -12.19 14.94 -14.47
C GLN A 166 -13.18 16.04 -14.81
N LYS A 167 -12.87 17.29 -14.43
CA LYS A 167 -13.67 18.47 -14.77
C LYS A 167 -13.66 18.73 -16.28
N GLU A 168 -12.49 18.73 -16.91
CA GLU A 168 -12.33 18.91 -18.36
C GLU A 168 -13.13 17.85 -19.15
N MET A 169 -13.01 16.58 -18.74
CA MET A 169 -13.74 15.47 -19.38
C MET A 169 -15.26 15.56 -19.22
N ARG A 170 -15.76 16.14 -18.12
CA ARG A 170 -17.19 16.37 -17.92
C ARG A 170 -17.70 17.48 -18.84
N GLN A 171 -17.00 18.61 -18.89
CA GLN A 171 -17.35 19.74 -19.75
C GLN A 171 -17.34 19.35 -21.23
N ALA A 172 -16.35 18.56 -21.67
CA ALA A 172 -16.28 18.05 -23.04
C ALA A 172 -17.47 17.14 -23.42
N LYS A 173 -18.08 16.44 -22.45
CA LYS A 173 -19.27 15.62 -22.66
C LYS A 173 -20.56 16.44 -22.69
N GLU A 174 -20.64 17.49 -21.88
CA GLU A 174 -21.82 18.39 -21.82
C GLU A 174 -21.92 19.28 -23.05
N ASN A 175 -20.79 19.60 -23.69
CA ASN A 175 -20.71 20.40 -24.92
C ASN A 175 -20.89 19.58 -26.22
N LYS A 176 -21.19 18.28 -26.12
CA LYS A 176 -21.35 17.36 -27.26
C LYS A 176 -22.79 16.86 -27.33
#